data_AF-A0A7I8E5N3-F1
#
_entry.id   AF-A0A7I8E5N3-F1
#
_cell.length_a   1.000
_cell.length_b   1.000
_cell.length_c   1.000
_cell.angle_alpha   90.00
_cell.angle_beta   90.00
_cell.angle_gamma   90.00
#
_symmetry.space_group_name_H-M   'P 1'
#
loop_
_entity.id
_entity.type
_entity.pdbx_description
1 polymer ?
#
loop_
_entity_poly.entity_id
_entity_poly.type
_entity_poly.pdbx_seq_one_letter_code
_entity_poly.pdbx_strand_id
1 'polypeptide(L)'
;MVDLIEKNEVVQFKDGNFVLDVNVSSNGETVWLTLDQMSKLFNKNKSTISRHIANIFNEKELDEKSSVAKNATKLKRYDPRTKKDRIAVVDVN
;
A
#
# COMPACT_ATOMS: atom_id res chain seq x y z
N MET A 1 -2.61 29.97 0.46
CA MET A 1 -2.29 29.50 1.81
C MET A 1 -3.22 28.33 2.08
N VAL A 2 -2.80 27.13 1.70
CA VAL A 2 -3.60 25.92 1.85
C VAL A 2 -3.13 25.29 3.15
N ASP A 3 -3.98 25.35 4.17
CA ASP A 3 -3.67 24.79 5.46
C ASP A 3 -3.37 23.30 5.31
N LEU A 4 -2.19 22.94 5.82
CA LEU A 4 -1.69 21.58 5.96
C LEU A 4 -2.73 20.77 6.73
N ILE A 5 -3.45 19.87 6.06
CA ILE A 5 -4.48 19.04 6.67
C ILE A 5 -3.80 17.96 7.51
N GLU A 6 -3.44 18.31 8.76
CA GLU A 6 -2.97 17.40 9.81
C GLU A 6 -4.11 16.61 10.47
N LYS A 7 -5.13 16.21 9.71
CA LYS A 7 -6.18 15.34 10.24
C LYS A 7 -6.22 14.04 9.47
N ASN A 8 -5.44 13.06 9.95
CA ASN A 8 -5.75 11.65 9.72
C ASN A 8 -7.05 11.34 10.48
N GLU A 9 -8.19 11.71 9.89
CA GLU A 9 -9.49 11.33 10.46
C GLU A 9 -9.69 9.82 10.23
N VAL A 10 -9.60 9.08 11.32
CA VAL A 10 -9.97 7.65 11.32
C VAL A 10 -11.48 7.59 11.29
N VAL A 11 -12.02 7.22 10.13
CA VAL A 11 -13.47 7.07 9.92
C VAL A 11 -13.84 5.61 10.16
N GLN A 12 -14.96 5.38 10.82
CA GLN A 12 -15.46 4.03 11.07
C GLN A 12 -16.52 3.67 10.03
N PHE A 13 -16.17 2.76 9.12
CA PHE A 13 -17.12 2.18 8.19
C PHE A 13 -17.97 1.14 8.92
N LYS A 14 -19.30 1.31 8.87
CA LYS A 14 -20.27 0.40 9.47
C LYS A 14 -21.21 -0.15 8.40
N ASP A 15 -21.21 -1.47 8.22
CA ASP A 15 -22.19 -2.17 7.40
C ASP A 15 -22.85 -3.27 8.24
N GLY A 16 -24.01 -2.95 8.82
CA GLY A 16 -24.67 -3.80 9.81
C GLY A 16 -23.78 -4.05 11.04
N ASN A 17 -23.35 -5.31 11.23
CA ASN A 17 -22.43 -5.71 12.30
C ASN A 17 -20.94 -5.58 11.93
N PHE A 18 -20.63 -5.21 10.69
CA PHE A 18 -19.27 -5.05 10.23
C PHE A 18 -18.76 -3.65 10.61
N VAL A 19 -17.67 -3.60 11.37
CA VAL A 19 -17.04 -2.36 11.82
C VAL A 19 -15.59 -2.35 11.35
N LEU A 20 -15.20 -1.33 10.59
CA LEU A 20 -13.86 -1.19 10.05
C LEU A 20 -13.35 0.23 10.24
N ASP A 21 -12.23 0.36 10.95
CA ASP A 21 -11.57 1.65 11.14
C ASP A 21 -10.65 1.93 9.95
N VAL A 22 -10.94 2.98 9.19
CA VAL A 22 -10.27 3.29 7.93
C VAL A 22 -9.72 4.71 7.97
N ASN A 23 -8.52 4.92 7.42
CA ASN A 23 -7.97 6.26 7.27
C ASN A 23 -8.42 6.81 5.92
N VAL A 24 -9.05 7.97 5.92
CA VAL A 24 -9.57 8.62 4.71
C VAL A 24 -8.69 9.81 4.36
N SER A 25 -8.41 9.97 3.07
CA SER A 25 -7.74 11.18 2.56
C SER A 25 -8.57 12.41 2.90
N SER A 26 -7.91 13.55 3.04
CA SER A 26 -8.53 14.83 3.36
C SER A 26 -9.67 15.25 2.42
N ASN A 27 -9.68 14.72 1.20
CA ASN A 27 -10.72 14.98 0.20
C ASN A 27 -11.90 14.00 0.25
N GLY A 28 -11.86 12.97 1.11
CA GLY A 28 -12.90 11.95 1.21
C GLY A 28 -12.91 10.90 0.09
N GLU A 29 -12.08 11.08 -0.96
CA GLU A 29 -12.12 10.26 -2.17
C GLU A 29 -11.29 8.97 -2.08
N THR A 30 -10.27 8.94 -1.21
CA THR A 30 -9.34 7.82 -1.11
C THR A 30 -9.35 7.25 0.30
N VAL A 31 -9.44 5.92 0.41
CA VAL A 31 -9.41 5.20 1.69
C VAL A 31 -8.18 4.31 1.73
N TRP A 32 -7.43 4.40 2.82
CA TRP A 32 -6.26 3.59 3.07
C TRP A 32 -6.64 2.38 3.93
N LEU A 33 -6.52 1.20 3.33
CA LEU A 33 -6.83 -0.07 3.98
C LEU A 33 -5.59 -0.95 4.04
N THR A 34 -5.43 -1.68 5.14
CA THR A 34 -4.49 -2.79 5.22
C THR A 34 -5.04 -4.02 4.49
N LEU A 35 -4.16 -4.94 4.10
CA LEU A 35 -4.53 -6.23 3.49
C LEU A 35 -5.52 -7.04 4.36
N ASP A 36 -5.40 -6.97 5.68
CA ASP A 36 -6.32 -7.64 6.62
C ASP A 36 -7.71 -6.99 6.62
N GLN A 37 -7.75 -5.66 6.53
CA GLN A 37 -9.00 -4.91 6.44
C GLN A 37 -9.72 -5.15 5.11
N MET A 38 -8.98 -5.22 3.99
CA MET A 38 -9.56 -5.62 2.70
C MET A 38 -10.07 -7.07 2.74
N SER A 39 -9.36 -7.98 3.42
CA SER A 39 -9.78 -9.37 3.62
C SER A 39 -11.12 -9.47 4.32
N LYS A 40 -11.29 -8.67 5.38
CA LYS A 40 -12.54 -8.53 6.12
C LYS A 40 -13.66 -7.91 5.28
N LEU A 41 -13.36 -6.83 4.54
CA LEU A 41 -14.33 -6.12 3.71
C LEU A 41 -14.90 -6.97 2.57
N PHE A 42 -14.03 -7.71 1.86
CA PHE A 42 -14.44 -8.54 0.73
C PHE A 42 -14.77 -9.99 1.12
N ASN A 43 -14.65 -10.34 2.41
CA ASN A 43 -14.78 -11.70 2.92
C ASN A 43 -13.93 -12.71 2.08
N LYS A 44 -12.68 -12.33 1.80
CA LYS A 44 -11.71 -13.13 1.04
C LYS A 44 -10.46 -13.35 1.85
N ASN A 45 -9.73 -14.43 1.57
CA ASN A 45 -8.45 -14.69 2.21
C ASN A 45 -7.41 -13.63 1.81
N LYS A 46 -6.52 -13.29 2.75
CA LYS A 46 -5.39 -12.37 2.52
C LYS A 46 -4.53 -12.78 1.31
N SER A 47 -4.31 -14.08 1.13
CA SER A 47 -3.55 -14.62 -0.01
C SER A 47 -4.27 -14.40 -1.34
N THR A 48 -5.61 -14.50 -1.36
CA THR A 48 -6.41 -14.22 -2.56
C THR A 48 -6.32 -12.76 -2.94
N ILE A 49 -6.46 -11.84 -1.99
CA ILE A 49 -6.35 -10.39 -2.26
C ILE A 49 -4.94 -10.03 -2.73
N SER A 50 -3.91 -10.54 -2.07
CA SER A 50 -2.52 -10.35 -2.51
C SER A 50 -2.29 -10.87 -3.93
N ARG A 51 -2.91 -11.99 -4.30
CA ARG A 51 -2.83 -12.54 -5.66
C ARG A 51 -3.56 -11.66 -6.66
N HIS A 52 -4.73 -11.12 -6.34
CA HIS A 52 -5.43 -10.16 -7.22
C HIS A 52 -4.59 -8.91 -7.45
N ILE A 53 -3.98 -8.35 -6.40
CA ILE A 53 -3.09 -7.18 -6.54
C ILE A 53 -1.90 -7.52 -7.45
N ALA A 54 -1.27 -8.67 -7.27
CA ALA A 54 -0.17 -9.10 -8.13
C ALA A 54 -0.61 -9.36 -9.58
N ASN A 55 -1.81 -9.89 -9.78
CA ASN A 55 -2.34 -10.20 -11.10
C ASN A 55 -2.63 -8.95 -11.92
N ILE A 56 -3.12 -7.86 -11.31
CA ILE A 56 -3.38 -6.58 -12.00
C ILE A 56 -2.13 -6.09 -12.74
N PHE A 57 -0.95 -6.26 -12.13
CA PHE A 57 0.32 -5.94 -12.76
C PHE A 57 0.73 -6.92 -13.86
N ASN A 58 0.52 -8.23 -13.64
CA ASN A 58 0.80 -9.27 -14.65
C ASN A 58 -0.09 -9.14 -15.90
N GLU A 59 -1.35 -8.76 -15.70
CA GLU A 59 -2.35 -8.56 -16.76
C GLU A 59 -2.18 -7.19 -17.46
N LYS A 60 -1.20 -6.38 -17.02
CA LYS A 60 -0.87 -5.04 -17.54
C LYS A 60 -2.05 -4.06 -17.47
N GLU A 61 -3.03 -4.29 -16.60
CA GLU A 61 -4.09 -3.33 -16.33
C GLU A 61 -3.54 -2.09 -15.62
N LEU A 62 -2.43 -2.25 -14.89
CA LEU A 62 -1.72 -1.17 -14.24
C LEU A 62 -0.21 -1.28 -14.53
N ASP A 63 0.41 -0.16 -14.90
CA ASP A 63 1.86 -0.10 -15.06
C ASP A 63 2.55 -0.07 -13.69
N GLU A 64 3.31 -1.13 -13.39
CA GLU A 64 4.11 -1.25 -12.16
C GLU A 64 5.00 -0.03 -11.94
N LYS A 65 5.51 0.57 -13.01
CA LYS A 65 6.42 1.72 -12.91
C LYS A 65 5.74 3.00 -12.42
N SER A 66 4.43 3.14 -12.66
CA SER A 66 3.63 4.29 -12.23
C SER A 66 3.04 4.09 -10.82
N SER A 67 2.91 2.85 -10.38
CA SER A 67 2.23 2.48 -9.13
C SER A 67 3.18 2.31 -7.92
N VAL A 68 4.48 2.13 -8.15
CA VAL A 68 5.46 2.00 -7.05
C VAL A 68 5.86 3.39 -6.55
N ALA A 69 5.55 3.67 -5.27
CA ALA A 69 6.07 4.86 -4.61
C ALA A 69 7.61 4.87 -4.69
N LYS A 70 8.20 5.99 -5.13
CA LYS A 70 9.65 6.18 -5.36
C LYS A 70 10.57 5.66 -4.24
N ASN A 71 10.05 5.50 -3.02
CA ASN A 71 10.80 5.12 -1.83
C ASN A 71 10.66 3.64 -1.41
N ALA A 72 9.85 2.83 -2.09
CA ALA A 72 9.51 1.48 -1.63
C ALA A 72 10.60 0.43 -1.92
N THR A 73 11.37 0.59 -3.00
CA THR A 73 12.30 -0.46 -3.45
C THR A 73 13.72 -0.18 -2.96
N LYS A 74 14.06 -0.72 -1.79
CA LYS A 74 15.45 -0.78 -1.33
C LYS A 74 16.03 -2.16 -1.66
N LEU A 75 16.99 -2.22 -2.56
CA LEU A 75 17.75 -3.44 -2.80
C LEU A 75 18.84 -3.57 -1.72
N LYS A 76 18.75 -4.64 -0.93
CA LYS A 76 19.78 -5.00 0.05
C LYS A 76 20.69 -6.06 -0.58
N ARG A 77 21.95 -5.71 -0.85
CA ARG A 77 22.98 -6.64 -1.35
C ARG A 77 24.08 -6.79 -0.33
N TYR A 78 24.45 -8.03 -0.02
CA TYR A 78 25.59 -8.32 0.84
C TYR A 78 26.88 -7.96 0.11
N ASP A 79 27.76 -7.18 0.75
CA ASP A 79 29.08 -6.87 0.23
C ASP A 79 30.17 -7.71 0.92
N PRO A 80 30.76 -8.69 0.21
CA PRO A 80 31.76 -9.58 0.79
C PRO A 80 33.08 -8.87 1.14
N ARG A 81 33.36 -7.68 0.58
CA ARG A 81 34.62 -6.94 0.87
C ARG A 81 34.56 -6.20 2.21
N THR A 82 33.42 -5.60 2.52
CA THR A 82 33.23 -4.81 3.74
C THR A 82 32.52 -5.60 4.86
N LYS A 83 32.08 -6.83 4.56
CA LYS A 83 31.25 -7.68 5.45
C LYS A 83 30.02 -6.93 6.00
N LYS A 84 29.44 -6.05 5.18
CA LYS A 84 28.26 -5.26 5.51
C LYS A 84 27.25 -5.34 4.38
N ASP A 85 25.99 -5.17 4.73
CA ASP A 85 24.93 -5.05 3.74
C ASP A 85 24.92 -3.65 3.14
N ARG A 86 24.97 -3.57 1.81
CA ARG A 86 24.75 -2.31 1.09
C ARG A 86 23.27 -2.19 0.74
N ILE A 87 22.70 -1.04 1.10
CA ILE A 87 21.33 -0.68 0.76
C ILE A 87 21.41 0.32 -0.39
N ALA A 88 20.94 -0.08 -1.57
CA ALA A 88 20.78 0.80 -2.72
C ALA A 88 19.29 1.16 -2.86
N VAL A 89 19.00 2.44 -3.02
CA VAL A 89 17.68 2.89 -3.48
C VAL A 89 17.69 2.70 -5.00
N VAL A 90 16.73 1.94 -5.52
CA VAL A 90 16.55 1.83 -6.97
C VAL A 90 15.68 2.99 -7.39
N ASP A 91 16.28 3.94 -8.10
CA ASP A 91 15.52 4.97 -8.80
C ASP A 91 14.78 4.29 -9.96
N VAL A 92 13.49 4.07 -9.78
CA VAL A 92 12.59 3.64 -10.85
C VAL A 92 12.24 4.89 -11.66
N ASN A 93 12.75 4.97 -12.89
CA ASN A 93 12.49 6.06 -13.84
C ASN A 93 11.40 5.65 -14.83
#